data_AF-A0A969Y435-F1
#
_entry.id   AF-A0A969Y435-F1
#
_cell.length_a   1.000
_cell.length_b   1.000
_cell.length_c   1.000
_cell.angle_alpha   90.00
_cell.angle_beta   90.00
_cell.angle_gamma   90.00
#
_symmetry.space_group_name_H-M   'P 1'
#
loop_
_entity.id
_entity.type
_entity.pdbx_description
1 polymer ?
#
loop_
_entity_poly.entity_id
_entity_poly.type
_entity_poly.pdbx_seq_one_letter_code
_entity_poly.pdbx_strand_id
1 'polypeptide(L)'
;MEVQSDLSRLDDILRQTVTAIKDSRQQINSIADEARAEANRIARELAKVREEALAVIEQVDAVREEEQRTRMKLMRVSRDFKRYDEKEIQQAYENARDVQVRLIILTEKEKDLRAKRDELERSLRSISRLLSRAETLSTQVGVALDYLSGNLDQLSQAIDTMEEKREVAIRIIQAQEEERRRVARDLHDGLAQQLSAALMGLEVSQRLLESDSGRAKQELSNVELIIRDGLKEVREVIFNLRPLSLDNMGLKTVIKGLISRLQDRTGIHILLSVHGEEQKLDGTTSTCIFRIVQEALNNVIKHANASEIKVRLEFAP
;
A
#
# COMPACT_ATOMS: atom_id res chain seq x y z
N MET A 1 -16.62 -4.45 44.40
CA MET A 1 -15.74 -3.28 44.19
C MET A 1 -14.70 -3.52 43.10
N GLU A 2 -14.01 -4.67 43.05
CA GLU A 2 -13.00 -4.96 42.01
C GLU A 2 -13.54 -4.93 40.56
N VAL A 3 -14.71 -5.53 40.30
CA VAL A 3 -15.32 -5.59 38.95
C VAL A 3 -15.63 -4.19 38.36
N GLN A 4 -15.96 -3.23 39.21
CA GLN A 4 -16.30 -1.85 38.80
C GLN A 4 -15.05 -1.01 38.53
N SER A 5 -13.94 -1.32 39.21
CA SER A 5 -12.59 -0.79 38.95
C SER A 5 -12.05 -1.30 37.61
N ASP A 6 -12.26 -2.58 37.31
CA ASP A 6 -11.79 -3.19 36.05
C ASP A 6 -12.57 -2.70 34.83
N LEU A 7 -13.88 -2.43 34.97
CA LEU A 7 -14.69 -1.80 33.92
C LEU A 7 -14.26 -0.36 33.63
N SER A 8 -13.93 0.42 34.67
CA SER A 8 -13.44 1.80 34.52
C SER A 8 -12.08 1.84 33.81
N ARG A 9 -11.15 0.94 34.16
CA ARG A 9 -9.86 0.82 33.46
C ARG A 9 -10.03 0.41 32.00
N LEU A 10 -11.03 -0.41 31.70
CA LEU A 10 -11.36 -0.83 30.33
C LEU A 10 -11.90 0.32 29.48
N ASP A 11 -12.78 1.15 30.03
CA ASP A 11 -13.28 2.34 29.35
C ASP A 11 -12.14 3.33 29.06
N ASP A 12 -11.21 3.51 30.01
CA ASP A 12 -10.03 4.35 29.82
C ASP A 12 -9.09 3.82 28.72
N ILE A 13 -8.82 2.51 28.70
CA ILE A 13 -7.98 1.89 27.66
C ILE A 13 -8.64 1.99 26.29
N LEU A 14 -9.96 1.78 26.20
CA LEU A 14 -10.72 1.93 24.94
C LEU A 14 -10.72 3.38 24.46
N ARG A 15 -10.95 4.35 25.34
CA ARG A 15 -10.86 5.78 25.01
C ARG A 15 -9.47 6.15 24.52
N GLN A 16 -8.42 5.68 25.20
CA GLN A 16 -7.04 5.90 24.76
C GLN A 16 -6.76 5.27 23.40
N THR A 17 -7.24 4.04 23.15
CA THR A 17 -7.07 3.35 21.87
C THR A 17 -7.80 4.05 20.74
N VAL A 18 -9.05 4.46 20.95
CA VAL A 18 -9.83 5.23 19.96
C VAL A 18 -9.16 6.57 19.67
N THR A 19 -8.61 7.23 20.69
CA THR A 19 -7.87 8.49 20.53
C THR A 19 -6.59 8.27 19.72
N ALA A 20 -5.79 7.26 20.06
CA ALA A 20 -4.56 6.92 19.33
C ALA A 20 -4.83 6.56 17.86
N ILE A 21 -5.92 5.85 17.56
CA ILE A 21 -6.31 5.52 16.18
C ILE A 21 -6.83 6.76 15.45
N LYS A 22 -7.56 7.67 16.12
CA LYS A 22 -7.95 8.97 15.54
C LYS A 22 -6.73 9.81 15.20
N ASP A 23 -5.75 9.87 16.10
CA ASP A 23 -4.49 10.59 15.89
C ASP A 23 -3.70 9.99 14.73
N SER A 24 -3.62 8.66 14.67
CA SER A 24 -2.99 7.94 13.55
C SER A 24 -3.68 8.25 12.21
N ARG A 25 -5.02 8.31 12.17
CA ARG A 25 -5.78 8.72 10.97
C ARG A 25 -5.45 10.16 10.56
N GLN A 26 -5.33 11.05 11.54
CA GLN A 26 -4.99 12.45 11.30
C GLN A 26 -3.57 12.58 10.73
N GLN A 27 -2.60 11.82 11.25
CA GLN A 27 -1.24 11.77 10.71
C GLN A 27 -1.21 11.23 9.28
N ILE A 28 -1.95 10.14 8.99
CA ILE A 28 -2.06 9.59 7.61
C ILE A 28 -2.61 10.66 6.65
N ASN A 29 -3.64 11.40 7.06
CA ASN A 29 -4.21 12.46 6.24
C ASN A 29 -3.22 13.61 6.03
N SER A 30 -2.48 14.02 7.06
CA SER A 30 -1.43 15.05 6.94
C SER A 30 -0.35 14.65 5.93
N ILE A 31 0.15 13.42 6.02
CA ILE A 31 1.15 12.86 5.08
C ILE A 31 0.57 12.81 3.66
N ALA A 32 -0.69 12.43 3.52
CA ALA A 32 -1.36 12.43 2.21
C ALA A 32 -1.49 13.84 1.63
N ASP A 33 -1.80 14.85 2.44
CA ASP A 33 -1.91 16.23 1.99
C ASP A 33 -0.55 16.82 1.59
N GLU A 34 0.51 16.53 2.33
CA GLU A 34 1.89 16.87 1.96
C GLU A 34 2.31 16.20 0.63
N ALA A 35 2.03 14.90 0.49
CA ALA A 35 2.31 14.17 -0.75
C ALA A 35 1.49 14.70 -1.94
N ARG A 36 0.25 15.16 -1.74
CA ARG A 36 -0.55 15.84 -2.78
C ARG A 36 0.07 17.17 -3.18
N ALA A 37 0.53 17.96 -2.21
CA ALA A 37 1.20 19.24 -2.49
C ALA A 37 2.47 19.02 -3.32
N GLU A 38 3.26 18.00 -2.97
CA GLU A 38 4.46 17.63 -3.70
C GLU A 38 4.17 17.09 -5.12
N ALA A 39 3.13 16.25 -5.27
CA ALA A 39 2.67 15.80 -6.58
C ALA A 39 2.27 16.97 -7.48
N ASN A 40 1.56 17.96 -6.93
CA ASN A 40 1.18 19.18 -7.64
C ASN A 40 2.41 20.02 -8.04
N ARG A 41 3.42 20.10 -7.18
CA ARG A 41 4.69 20.78 -7.47
C ARG A 41 5.40 20.13 -8.64
N ILE A 42 5.59 18.81 -8.60
CA ILE A 42 6.22 18.01 -9.65
C ILE A 42 5.43 18.10 -10.95
N ALA A 43 4.10 18.06 -10.90
CA ALA A 43 3.26 18.18 -12.09
C ALA A 43 3.45 19.56 -12.79
N ARG A 44 3.55 20.65 -12.03
CA ARG A 44 3.83 21.99 -12.58
C ARG A 44 5.23 22.06 -13.20
N GLU A 45 6.24 21.48 -12.54
CA GLU A 45 7.61 21.43 -13.06
C GLU A 45 7.68 20.60 -14.34
N LEU A 46 7.03 19.43 -14.37
CA LEU A 46 6.93 18.57 -15.53
C LEU A 46 6.27 19.29 -16.72
N ALA A 47 5.23 20.09 -16.48
CA ALA A 47 4.58 20.88 -17.53
C ALA A 47 5.57 21.88 -18.16
N LYS A 48 6.34 22.60 -17.35
CA LYS A 48 7.39 23.53 -17.83
C LYS A 48 8.47 22.81 -18.63
N VAL A 49 8.98 21.69 -18.12
CA VAL A 49 10.01 20.89 -18.82
C VAL A 49 9.48 20.33 -20.14
N ARG A 50 8.21 19.92 -20.21
CA ARG A 50 7.59 19.47 -21.47
C ARG A 50 7.49 20.58 -22.50
N GLU A 51 7.09 21.78 -22.08
CA GLU A 51 7.03 22.95 -22.95
C GLU A 51 8.43 23.34 -23.46
N GLU A 52 9.42 23.40 -22.58
CA GLU A 52 10.80 23.70 -22.97
C GLU A 52 11.38 22.61 -23.89
N ALA A 53 11.12 21.34 -23.61
CA ALA A 53 11.57 20.23 -24.45
C ALA A 53 10.98 20.32 -25.87
N LEU A 54 9.69 20.64 -26.00
CA LEU A 54 9.04 20.83 -27.31
C LEU A 54 9.69 21.98 -28.08
N ALA A 55 9.91 23.13 -27.44
CA ALA A 55 10.56 24.27 -28.08
C ALA A 55 12.00 23.96 -28.52
N VAL A 56 12.76 23.20 -27.73
CA VAL A 56 14.13 22.79 -28.09
C VAL A 56 14.13 21.76 -29.22
N ILE A 57 13.18 20.82 -29.25
CA ILE A 57 13.02 19.87 -30.36
C ILE A 57 12.81 20.62 -31.68
N GLU A 58 11.91 21.61 -31.70
CA GLU A 58 11.67 22.44 -32.89
C GLU A 58 12.92 23.21 -33.33
N GLN A 59 13.70 23.73 -32.38
CA GLN A 59 14.99 24.38 -32.68
C GLN A 59 16.03 23.41 -33.24
N VAL A 60 16.14 22.21 -32.69
CA VAL A 60 17.04 21.16 -33.19
C VAL A 60 16.68 20.79 -34.62
N ASP A 61 15.39 20.61 -34.92
CA ASP A 61 14.94 20.26 -36.27
C ASP A 61 15.21 21.38 -37.27
N ALA A 62 14.98 22.64 -36.91
CA ALA A 62 15.31 23.79 -37.75
C ALA A 62 16.83 23.90 -38.03
N VAL A 63 17.67 23.69 -37.01
CA VAL A 63 19.14 23.74 -37.15
C VAL A 63 19.66 22.53 -37.93
N ARG A 64 19.01 21.36 -37.84
CA ARG A 64 19.34 20.20 -38.69
C ARG A 64 19.09 20.51 -40.18
N GLU A 65 17.99 21.16 -40.51
CA GLU A 65 17.73 21.59 -41.88
C GLU A 65 18.73 22.66 -42.36
N GLU A 66 19.15 23.57 -41.48
CA GLU A 66 20.21 24.54 -41.76
C GLU A 66 21.57 23.86 -41.99
N GLU A 67 21.92 22.87 -41.16
CA GLU A 67 23.15 22.07 -41.28
C GLU A 67 23.19 21.37 -42.64
N GLN A 68 22.11 20.70 -43.03
CA GLN A 68 22.04 19.98 -44.29
C GLN A 68 22.25 20.92 -45.50
N ARG A 69 21.63 22.11 -45.46
CA ARG A 69 21.82 23.15 -46.50
C ARG A 69 23.24 23.69 -46.53
N THR A 70 23.81 23.96 -45.36
CA THR A 70 25.16 24.51 -45.23
C THR A 70 26.21 23.50 -45.68
N ARG A 71 26.03 22.23 -45.34
CA ARG A 71 26.87 21.12 -45.80
C ARG A 71 26.85 20.96 -47.33
N MET A 72 25.68 21.08 -47.96
CA MET A 72 25.59 21.08 -49.43
C MET A 72 26.31 22.27 -50.07
N LYS A 73 26.26 23.46 -49.45
CA LYS A 73 27.00 24.63 -49.93
C LYS A 73 28.52 24.44 -49.78
N LEU A 74 28.96 23.94 -48.63
CA LEU A 74 30.37 23.63 -48.36
C LEU A 74 30.94 22.63 -49.37
N MET A 75 30.18 21.58 -49.70
CA MET A 75 30.56 20.58 -50.70
C MET A 75 30.73 21.18 -52.10
N ARG A 76 29.91 22.15 -52.50
CA ARG A 76 30.04 22.85 -53.80
C ARG A 76 31.27 23.76 -53.82
N VAL A 77 31.46 24.56 -52.77
CA VAL A 77 32.58 25.50 -52.65
C VAL A 77 33.92 24.75 -52.59
N SER A 78 33.96 23.61 -51.88
CA SER A 78 35.14 22.74 -51.79
C SER A 78 35.43 21.95 -53.08
N ARG A 79 34.47 21.85 -54.02
CA ARG A 79 34.66 21.18 -55.30
C ARG A 79 35.18 22.13 -56.39
N ASP A 80 34.77 23.40 -56.38
CA ASP A 80 35.02 24.38 -57.45
C ASP A 80 35.81 25.63 -56.97
N PHE A 81 37.01 25.43 -56.40
CA PHE A 81 37.85 26.52 -55.84
C PHE A 81 38.23 27.65 -56.82
N LYS A 82 38.15 27.42 -58.14
CA LYS A 82 38.46 28.45 -59.15
C LYS A 82 37.32 29.47 -59.34
N ARG A 83 36.13 29.19 -58.81
CA ARG A 83 34.90 29.95 -59.07
C ARG A 83 34.47 30.85 -57.90
N TYR A 84 35.10 30.68 -56.74
CA TYR A 84 34.80 31.40 -55.51
C TYR A 84 36.06 32.13 -55.02
N ASP A 85 35.88 33.29 -54.39
CA ASP A 85 37.00 34.00 -53.78
C ASP A 85 37.36 33.41 -52.40
N GLU A 86 38.57 33.73 -51.89
CA GLU A 86 39.04 33.27 -50.58
C GLU A 86 38.12 33.73 -49.44
N LYS A 87 37.54 34.92 -49.59
CA LYS A 87 36.43 35.53 -48.83
C LYS A 87 35.29 34.54 -48.57
N GLU A 88 34.71 34.10 -49.67
CA GLU A 88 33.52 33.26 -49.77
C GLU A 88 33.77 31.85 -49.27
N ILE A 89 34.97 31.31 -49.54
CA ILE A 89 35.40 30.00 -49.03
C ILE A 89 35.49 30.06 -47.51
N GLN A 90 36.19 31.04 -46.95
CA GLN A 90 36.36 31.18 -45.51
C GLN A 90 35.00 31.35 -44.81
N GLN A 91 34.13 32.22 -45.33
CA GLN A 91 32.79 32.42 -44.78
C GLN A 91 31.93 31.14 -44.80
N ALA A 92 32.06 30.30 -45.84
CA ALA A 92 31.33 29.05 -45.91
C ALA A 92 31.78 28.05 -44.82
N TYR A 93 33.08 27.97 -44.54
CA TYR A 93 33.61 27.13 -43.46
C TYR A 93 33.22 27.66 -42.07
N GLU A 94 33.30 28.97 -41.85
CA GLU A 94 32.88 29.61 -40.59
C GLU A 94 31.40 29.36 -40.31
N ASN A 95 30.53 29.61 -41.30
CA ASN A 95 29.09 29.35 -41.16
C ASN A 95 28.80 27.86 -40.87
N ALA A 96 29.48 26.93 -41.54
CA ALA A 96 29.29 25.49 -41.28
C ALA A 96 29.69 25.10 -39.87
N ARG A 97 30.82 25.62 -39.38
CA ARG A 97 31.29 25.39 -38.01
C ARG A 97 30.28 25.93 -37.00
N ASP A 98 29.78 27.14 -37.21
CA ASP A 98 28.84 27.79 -36.28
C ASP A 98 27.51 27.04 -36.20
N VAL A 99 26.97 26.60 -37.34
CA VAL A 99 25.77 25.74 -37.38
C VAL A 99 26.01 24.42 -36.66
N GLN A 100 27.17 23.79 -36.87
CA GLN A 100 27.52 22.52 -36.23
C GLN A 100 27.64 22.65 -34.70
N VAL A 101 28.25 23.73 -34.21
CA VAL A 101 28.35 24.01 -32.76
C VAL A 101 26.96 24.21 -32.16
N ARG A 102 26.09 25.02 -32.81
CA ARG A 102 24.71 25.21 -32.35
C ARG A 102 23.93 23.89 -32.29
N LEU A 103 24.09 23.04 -33.31
CA LEU A 103 23.42 21.74 -33.36
C LEU A 103 23.82 20.84 -32.19
N ILE A 104 25.12 20.79 -31.85
CA ILE A 104 25.63 19.99 -30.73
C ILE A 104 25.03 20.49 -29.41
N ILE A 105 25.09 21.80 -29.16
CA ILE A 105 24.58 22.41 -27.92
C ILE A 105 23.08 22.15 -27.75
N LEU A 106 22.29 22.37 -28.81
CA LEU A 106 20.84 22.17 -28.75
C LEU A 106 20.47 20.68 -28.61
N THR A 107 21.21 19.78 -29.26
CA THR A 107 20.98 18.34 -29.13
C THR A 107 21.28 17.85 -27.70
N GLU A 108 22.35 18.34 -27.06
CA GLU A 108 22.62 17.99 -25.66
C GLU A 108 21.55 18.56 -24.73
N LYS A 109 21.13 19.82 -24.94
CA LYS A 109 20.03 20.42 -24.18
C LYS A 109 18.72 19.64 -24.34
N GLU A 110 18.40 19.18 -25.55
CA GLU A 110 17.21 18.35 -25.82
C GLU A 110 17.26 17.04 -25.01
N LYS A 111 18.41 16.38 -25.00
CA LYS A 111 18.65 15.13 -24.27
C LYS A 111 18.50 15.32 -22.77
N ASP A 112 19.06 16.40 -22.21
CA ASP A 112 18.95 16.72 -20.78
C ASP A 112 17.50 16.99 -20.37
N LEU A 113 16.75 17.76 -21.16
CA LEU A 113 15.32 18.03 -20.92
C LEU A 113 14.48 16.76 -20.98
N ARG A 114 14.75 15.86 -21.95
CA ARG A 114 14.09 14.54 -22.02
C ARG A 114 14.39 13.69 -20.80
N ALA A 115 15.64 13.65 -20.35
CA ALA A 115 16.03 12.91 -19.15
C ALA A 115 15.32 13.47 -17.90
N LYS A 116 15.26 14.81 -17.77
CA LYS A 116 14.58 15.47 -16.65
C LYS A 116 13.07 15.21 -16.66
N ARG A 117 12.43 15.27 -17.83
CA ARG A 117 11.02 14.90 -18.00
C ARG A 117 10.76 13.49 -17.52
N ASP A 118 11.57 12.53 -17.98
CA ASP A 118 11.38 11.10 -17.66
C ASP A 118 11.55 10.83 -16.15
N GLU A 119 12.50 11.52 -15.50
CA GLU A 119 12.67 11.50 -14.05
C GLU A 119 11.42 12.02 -13.33
N LEU A 120 10.94 13.22 -13.68
CA LEU A 120 9.76 13.83 -13.08
C LEU A 120 8.49 12.98 -13.26
N GLU A 121 8.31 12.34 -14.43
CA GLU A 121 7.20 11.42 -14.67
C GLU A 121 7.28 10.15 -13.80
N ARG A 122 8.48 9.61 -13.57
CA ARG A 122 8.67 8.46 -12.66
C ARG A 122 8.35 8.87 -11.22
N SER A 123 8.83 10.04 -10.78
CA SER A 123 8.54 10.57 -9.44
C SER A 123 7.05 10.79 -9.23
N LEU A 124 6.35 11.39 -10.21
CA LEU A 124 4.90 11.60 -10.13
C LEU A 124 4.14 10.27 -10.01
N ARG A 125 4.48 9.27 -10.83
CA ARG A 125 3.89 7.92 -10.75
C ARG A 125 4.13 7.26 -9.40
N SER A 126 5.30 7.48 -8.79
CA SER A 126 5.62 6.94 -7.47
C SER A 126 4.72 7.56 -6.38
N ILE A 127 4.62 8.90 -6.36
CA ILE A 127 3.82 9.62 -5.37
C ILE A 127 2.32 9.31 -5.52
N SER A 128 1.81 9.19 -6.75
CA SER A 128 0.41 8.78 -6.97
C SER A 128 0.10 7.40 -6.37
N ARG A 129 1.05 6.45 -6.43
CA ARG A 129 0.88 5.14 -5.76
C ARG A 129 0.87 5.27 -4.24
N LEU A 130 1.72 6.12 -3.67
CA LEU A 130 1.75 6.37 -2.22
C LEU A 130 0.43 7.01 -1.75
N LEU A 131 -0.09 7.98 -2.50
CA LEU A 131 -1.37 8.62 -2.21
C LEU A 131 -2.54 7.62 -2.22
N SER A 132 -2.63 6.77 -3.23
CA SER A 132 -3.67 5.73 -3.30
C SER A 132 -3.59 4.76 -2.11
N ARG A 133 -2.38 4.40 -1.67
CA ARG A 133 -2.18 3.57 -0.45
C ARG A 133 -2.63 4.31 0.81
N ALA A 134 -2.27 5.58 0.95
CA ALA A 134 -2.66 6.40 2.10
C ALA A 134 -4.19 6.57 2.20
N GLU A 135 -4.88 6.80 1.08
CA GLU A 135 -6.35 6.89 1.01
C GLU A 135 -7.02 5.56 1.39
N THR A 136 -6.47 4.44 0.94
CA THR A 136 -6.96 3.11 1.30
C THR A 136 -6.80 2.86 2.80
N LEU A 137 -5.63 3.17 3.36
CA LEU A 137 -5.36 3.05 4.80
C LEU A 137 -6.26 3.96 5.63
N SER A 138 -6.42 5.23 5.21
CA SER A 138 -7.29 6.19 5.90
C SER A 138 -8.74 5.70 5.94
N THR A 139 -9.22 5.10 4.84
CA THR A 139 -10.54 4.48 4.75
C THR A 139 -10.67 3.27 5.69
N GLN A 140 -9.68 2.37 5.70
CA GLN A 140 -9.66 1.20 6.58
C GLN A 140 -9.65 1.59 8.06
N VAL A 141 -8.84 2.59 8.43
CA VAL A 141 -8.77 3.15 9.79
C VAL A 141 -10.09 3.84 10.15
N GLY A 142 -10.71 4.55 9.20
CA GLY A 142 -12.03 5.16 9.37
C GLY A 142 -13.10 4.12 9.71
N VAL A 143 -13.17 3.04 8.93
CA VAL A 143 -14.10 1.93 9.21
C VAL A 143 -13.81 1.30 10.59
N ALA A 144 -12.55 1.08 10.94
CA ALA A 144 -12.19 0.54 12.26
C ALA A 144 -12.62 1.47 13.40
N LEU A 145 -12.45 2.79 13.25
CA LEU A 145 -12.91 3.79 14.21
C LEU A 145 -14.42 3.84 14.35
N ASP A 146 -15.16 3.73 13.24
CA ASP A 146 -16.62 3.71 13.26
C ASP A 146 -17.13 2.47 13.99
N TYR A 147 -16.50 1.31 13.81
CA TYR A 147 -16.81 0.09 14.57
C TYR A 147 -16.48 0.21 16.06
N LEU A 148 -15.36 0.86 16.39
CA LEU A 148 -14.94 1.08 17.78
C LEU A 148 -15.86 2.08 18.50
N SER A 149 -16.29 3.12 17.79
CA SER A 149 -17.08 4.22 18.35
C SER A 149 -18.58 3.90 18.38
N GLY A 150 -19.13 3.27 17.33
CA GLY A 150 -20.55 2.94 17.24
C GLY A 150 -21.05 1.93 18.27
N ASN A 151 -20.15 1.09 18.81
CA ASN A 151 -20.47 0.16 19.90
C ASN A 151 -20.36 0.79 21.29
N LEU A 152 -19.66 1.92 21.46
CA LEU A 152 -19.56 2.61 22.76
C LEU A 152 -20.89 3.27 23.16
N ASP A 153 -21.60 3.85 22.20
CA ASP A 153 -22.93 4.44 22.45
C ASP A 153 -23.98 3.38 22.80
N GLN A 154 -23.89 2.19 22.18
CA GLN A 154 -24.74 1.04 22.50
C GLN A 154 -24.38 0.40 23.85
N LEU A 155 -23.09 0.39 24.22
CA LEU A 155 -22.60 -0.11 25.51
C LEU A 155 -23.10 0.75 26.67
N SER A 156 -23.16 2.08 26.51
CA SER A 156 -23.70 2.99 27.52
C SER A 156 -25.20 2.80 27.75
N GLN A 157 -25.98 2.48 26.71
CA GLN A 157 -27.43 2.27 26.83
C GLN A 157 -27.81 0.86 27.34
N ALA A 158 -26.98 -0.15 27.07
CA ALA A 158 -27.25 -1.53 27.47
C ALA A 158 -26.99 -1.81 28.98
N ILE A 159 -26.25 -0.94 29.66
CA ILE A 159 -25.94 -1.07 31.10
C ILE A 159 -27.18 -0.81 31.98
N ASP A 160 -28.19 -0.08 31.47
CA ASP A 160 -29.36 0.32 32.26
C ASP A 160 -30.50 -0.72 32.32
N THR A 161 -30.51 -1.80 31.52
CA THR A 161 -31.79 -2.50 31.26
C THR A 161 -31.94 -3.98 31.62
N MET A 162 -30.93 -4.80 31.95
CA MET A 162 -31.20 -6.25 32.13
C MET A 162 -30.31 -6.98 33.16
N GLU A 163 -30.86 -7.26 34.34
CA GLU A 163 -30.15 -7.96 35.45
C GLU A 163 -30.09 -9.49 35.35
N GLU A 164 -31.03 -10.18 34.69
CA GLU A 164 -31.10 -11.66 34.78
C GLU A 164 -30.41 -12.43 33.64
N LYS A 165 -30.12 -11.80 32.49
CA LYS A 165 -29.30 -12.41 31.41
C LYS A 165 -27.80 -12.09 31.51
N ARG A 166 -27.42 -11.40 32.59
CA ARG A 166 -26.16 -10.68 32.75
C ARG A 166 -24.95 -11.61 32.84
N GLU A 167 -25.05 -12.76 33.50
CA GLU A 167 -23.89 -13.61 33.77
C GLU A 167 -23.37 -14.35 32.52
N VAL A 168 -24.29 -14.90 31.71
CA VAL A 168 -23.94 -15.58 30.44
C VAL A 168 -23.48 -14.55 29.41
N ALA A 169 -24.16 -13.39 29.34
CA ALA A 169 -23.73 -12.28 28.50
C ALA A 169 -22.34 -11.76 28.91
N ILE A 170 -22.07 -11.60 30.21
CA ILE A 170 -20.75 -11.19 30.73
C ILE A 170 -19.68 -12.20 30.36
N ARG A 171 -19.92 -13.51 30.47
CA ARG A 171 -18.90 -14.52 30.09
C ARG A 171 -18.62 -14.53 28.60
N ILE A 172 -19.64 -14.37 27.76
CA ILE A 172 -19.49 -14.26 26.30
C ILE A 172 -18.73 -12.97 25.95
N ILE A 173 -19.07 -11.85 26.60
CA ILE A 173 -18.40 -10.56 26.42
C ILE A 173 -16.95 -10.62 26.92
N GLN A 174 -16.68 -11.26 28.06
CA GLN A 174 -15.34 -11.42 28.60
C GLN A 174 -14.46 -12.29 27.70
N ALA A 175 -14.97 -13.42 27.21
CA ALA A 175 -14.26 -14.26 26.26
C ALA A 175 -13.99 -13.52 24.94
N GLN A 176 -14.96 -12.75 24.45
CA GLN A 176 -14.81 -11.93 23.26
C GLN A 176 -13.81 -10.77 23.47
N GLU A 177 -13.75 -10.20 24.68
CA GLU A 177 -12.82 -9.11 25.03
C GLU A 177 -11.41 -9.61 25.31
N GLU A 178 -11.23 -10.82 25.86
CA GLU A 178 -9.94 -11.50 25.97
C GLU A 178 -9.36 -11.84 24.59
N GLU A 179 -10.20 -12.37 23.71
CA GLU A 179 -9.84 -12.64 22.31
C GLU A 179 -9.42 -11.35 21.60
N ARG A 180 -10.21 -10.29 21.77
CA ARG A 180 -9.93 -8.97 21.22
C ARG A 180 -8.67 -8.33 21.80
N ARG A 181 -8.42 -8.49 23.11
CA ARG A 181 -7.16 -8.06 23.77
C ARG A 181 -5.96 -8.84 23.30
N ARG A 182 -6.10 -10.14 23.01
CA ARG A 182 -5.02 -10.95 22.45
C ARG A 182 -4.70 -10.46 21.03
N VAL A 183 -5.72 -10.31 20.20
CA VAL A 183 -5.55 -9.84 18.82
C VAL A 183 -5.01 -8.41 18.76
N ALA A 184 -5.46 -7.50 19.63
CA ALA A 184 -4.93 -6.15 19.71
C ALA A 184 -3.46 -6.11 20.15
N ARG A 185 -3.04 -7.00 21.07
CA ARG A 185 -1.64 -7.14 21.46
C ARG A 185 -0.78 -7.75 20.35
N ASP A 186 -1.24 -8.82 19.71
CA ASP A 186 -0.51 -9.46 18.61
C ASP A 186 -0.33 -8.49 17.42
N LEU A 187 -1.36 -7.69 17.11
CA LEU A 187 -1.26 -6.59 16.15
C LEU A 187 -0.30 -5.50 16.60
N HIS A 188 -0.44 -5.02 17.84
CA HIS A 188 0.35 -3.92 18.37
C HIS A 188 1.83 -4.26 18.40
N ASP A 189 2.19 -5.42 18.96
CA ASP A 189 3.59 -5.77 19.19
C ASP A 189 4.31 -6.16 17.88
N GLY A 190 3.64 -6.91 16.99
CA GLY A 190 4.22 -7.29 15.69
C GLY A 190 4.30 -6.12 14.70
N LEU A 191 3.20 -5.38 14.54
CA LEU A 191 3.12 -4.32 13.53
C LEU A 191 3.92 -3.08 13.93
N ALA A 192 3.91 -2.68 15.21
CA ALA A 192 4.69 -1.52 15.66
C ALA A 192 6.20 -1.78 15.55
N GLN A 193 6.65 -3.01 15.83
CA GLN A 193 8.05 -3.40 15.63
C GLN A 193 8.44 -3.37 14.15
N GLN A 194 7.61 -3.93 13.27
CA GLN A 194 7.88 -3.94 11.83
C GLN A 194 7.86 -2.53 11.22
N LEU A 195 6.91 -1.68 11.62
CA LEU A 195 6.86 -0.29 11.17
C LEU A 195 8.05 0.52 11.69
N SER A 196 8.48 0.30 12.93
CA SER A 196 9.69 0.95 13.50
C SER A 196 10.95 0.51 12.76
N ALA A 197 11.09 -0.78 12.46
CA ALA A 197 12.21 -1.32 11.68
C ALA A 197 12.21 -0.77 10.24
N ALA A 198 11.04 -0.68 9.61
CA ALA A 198 10.89 -0.08 8.28
C ALA A 198 11.27 1.41 8.28
N LEU A 199 10.85 2.17 9.31
CA LEU A 199 11.19 3.59 9.45
C LEU A 199 12.70 3.79 9.62
N MET A 200 13.34 3.02 10.50
CA MET A 200 14.80 3.05 10.67
C MET A 200 15.55 2.70 9.39
N GLY A 201 15.11 1.65 8.67
CA GLY A 201 15.69 1.29 7.38
C GLY A 201 15.55 2.39 6.32
N LEU A 202 14.44 3.14 6.35
CA LEU A 202 14.21 4.28 5.47
C LEU A 202 15.17 5.44 5.79
N GLU A 203 15.34 5.78 7.07
CA GLU A 203 16.28 6.82 7.52
C GLU A 203 17.74 6.46 7.17
N VAL A 204 18.13 5.20 7.36
CA VAL A 204 19.44 4.69 6.96
C VAL A 204 19.62 4.78 5.44
N SER A 205 18.60 4.42 4.68
CA SER A 205 18.62 4.53 3.21
C SER A 205 18.76 5.99 2.75
N GLN A 206 18.11 6.94 3.42
CA GLN A 206 18.24 8.37 3.14
C GLN A 206 19.65 8.89 3.40
N ARG A 207 20.30 8.48 4.48
CA ARG A 207 21.70 8.85 4.78
C ARG A 207 22.70 8.23 3.79
N LEU A 208 22.40 7.02 3.30
CA LEU A 208 23.25 6.30 2.36
C LEU A 208 23.07 6.76 0.91
N LEU A 209 21.98 7.44 0.56
CA LEU A 209 21.68 7.86 -0.81
C LEU A 209 22.79 8.74 -1.44
N GLU A 210 23.42 9.60 -0.64
CA GLU A 210 24.50 10.49 -1.09
C GLU A 210 25.90 9.86 -1.01
N SER A 211 26.08 8.85 -0.15
CA SER A 211 27.40 8.27 0.18
C SER A 211 27.64 6.88 -0.42
N ASP A 212 26.61 6.04 -0.52
CA ASP A 212 26.66 4.69 -1.10
C ASP A 212 25.27 4.28 -1.62
N SER A 213 25.00 4.65 -2.86
CA SER A 213 23.73 4.35 -3.54
C SER A 213 23.45 2.85 -3.68
N GLY A 214 24.48 2.00 -3.71
CA GLY A 214 24.34 0.55 -3.80
C GLY A 214 23.77 -0.04 -2.51
N ARG A 215 24.34 0.36 -1.37
CA ARG A 215 23.84 -0.02 -0.05
C ARG A 215 22.48 0.59 0.26
N ALA A 216 22.23 1.84 -0.16
CA ALA A 216 20.90 2.46 -0.03
C ALA A 216 19.81 1.64 -0.74
N LYS A 217 20.11 1.12 -1.94
CA LYS A 217 19.16 0.28 -2.69
C LYS A 217 18.91 -1.07 -2.04
N GLN A 218 19.93 -1.66 -1.40
CA GLN A 218 19.77 -2.89 -0.61
C GLN A 218 18.89 -2.66 0.61
N GLU A 219 19.11 -1.57 1.37
CA GLU A 219 18.28 -1.27 2.53
C GLU A 219 16.83 -0.93 2.16
N LEU A 220 16.59 -0.22 1.07
CA LEU A 220 15.23 -0.02 0.56
C LEU A 220 14.53 -1.34 0.19
N SER A 221 15.28 -2.33 -0.30
CA SER A 221 14.73 -3.65 -0.60
C SER A 221 14.38 -4.43 0.68
N ASN A 222 15.19 -4.29 1.74
CA ASN A 222 14.90 -4.86 3.06
C ASN A 222 13.65 -4.21 3.68
N VAL A 223 13.52 -2.89 3.57
CA VAL A 223 12.32 -2.17 4.02
C VAL A 223 11.08 -2.64 3.26
N GLU A 224 11.19 -2.86 1.95
CA GLU A 224 10.08 -3.40 1.15
C GLU A 224 9.64 -4.78 1.63
N LEU A 225 10.58 -5.66 1.97
CA LEU A 225 10.29 -6.99 2.53
C LEU A 225 9.56 -6.89 3.89
N ILE A 226 10.07 -6.08 4.81
CA ILE A 226 9.45 -5.86 6.14
C ILE A 226 8.01 -5.38 6.00
N ILE A 227 7.76 -4.42 5.09
CA ILE A 227 6.40 -3.90 4.85
C ILE A 227 5.49 -4.97 4.24
N ARG A 228 5.99 -5.80 3.31
CA ARG A 228 5.21 -6.88 2.70
C ARG A 228 4.82 -7.94 3.72
N ASP A 229 5.74 -8.30 4.60
CA ASP A 229 5.49 -9.29 5.65
C ASP A 229 4.49 -8.74 6.68
N GLY A 230 4.61 -7.47 7.08
CA GLY A 230 3.62 -6.86 7.98
C GLY A 230 2.23 -6.72 7.36
N LEU A 231 2.13 -6.41 6.06
CA LEU A 231 0.84 -6.43 5.37
C LEU A 231 0.21 -7.82 5.31
N LYS A 232 1.03 -8.88 5.22
CA LYS A 232 0.55 -10.26 5.26
C LYS A 232 0.01 -10.60 6.65
N GLU A 233 0.72 -10.22 7.70
CA GLU A 233 0.34 -10.44 9.09
C GLU A 233 -0.97 -9.70 9.45
N VAL A 234 -1.10 -8.44 9.04
CA VAL A 234 -2.37 -7.68 9.17
C VAL A 234 -3.52 -8.37 8.45
N ARG A 235 -3.28 -8.88 7.23
CA ARG A 235 -4.32 -9.57 6.45
C ARG A 235 -4.76 -10.88 7.13
N GLU A 236 -3.83 -11.62 7.73
CA GLU A 236 -4.13 -12.82 8.51
C GLU A 236 -4.95 -12.48 9.76
N VAL A 237 -4.61 -11.40 10.47
CA VAL A 237 -5.39 -10.95 11.62
C VAL A 237 -6.79 -10.49 11.24
N ILE A 238 -6.94 -9.68 10.17
CA ILE A 238 -8.25 -9.24 9.68
C ILE A 238 -9.12 -10.44 9.30
N PHE A 239 -8.53 -11.45 8.65
CA PHE A 239 -9.26 -12.68 8.29
C PHE A 239 -9.77 -13.43 9.53
N ASN A 240 -8.98 -13.47 10.62
CA ASN A 240 -9.38 -14.08 11.88
C ASN A 240 -10.45 -13.25 12.63
N LEU A 241 -10.45 -11.93 12.49
CA LEU A 241 -11.40 -11.03 13.15
C LEU A 241 -12.77 -10.95 12.44
N ARG A 242 -12.79 -11.02 11.10
CA ARG A 242 -14.01 -10.97 10.28
C ARG A 242 -13.80 -11.78 9.00
N PRO A 243 -14.52 -12.90 8.81
CA PRO A 243 -14.59 -13.54 7.50
C PRO A 243 -15.44 -12.66 6.57
N LEU A 244 -14.81 -11.68 5.92
CA LEU A 244 -15.42 -10.83 4.87
C LEU A 244 -16.02 -11.64 3.69
N SER A 245 -15.72 -12.94 3.66
CA SER A 245 -16.16 -13.89 2.63
C SER A 245 -17.54 -14.52 2.92
N LEU A 246 -18.14 -14.35 4.11
CA LEU A 246 -19.44 -14.95 4.40
C LEU A 246 -20.58 -14.29 3.61
N ASP A 247 -20.51 -12.97 3.38
CA ASP A 247 -21.58 -12.21 2.73
C ASP A 247 -21.70 -12.48 1.21
N ASN A 248 -20.61 -12.94 0.55
CA ASN A 248 -20.55 -13.11 -0.92
C ASN A 248 -20.19 -14.51 -1.42
N MET A 249 -19.55 -15.38 -0.62
CA MET A 249 -19.03 -16.68 -1.09
C MET A 249 -19.73 -17.90 -0.48
N GLY A 250 -20.62 -17.72 0.49
CA GLY A 250 -21.31 -18.81 1.20
C GLY A 250 -20.46 -19.48 2.28
N LEU A 251 -21.12 -19.94 3.34
CA LEU A 251 -20.52 -20.59 4.52
C LEU A 251 -19.60 -21.76 4.15
N LYS A 252 -19.99 -22.54 3.13
CA LYS A 252 -19.21 -23.67 2.61
C LYS A 252 -17.81 -23.24 2.15
N THR A 253 -17.74 -22.16 1.37
CA THR A 253 -16.48 -21.67 0.78
C THR A 253 -15.54 -21.17 1.86
N VAL A 254 -16.08 -20.47 2.86
CA VAL A 254 -15.29 -19.93 3.97
C VAL A 254 -14.72 -21.03 4.86
N ILE A 255 -15.54 -22.05 5.20
CA ILE A 255 -15.07 -23.23 5.96
C ILE A 255 -14.00 -24.00 5.18
N LYS A 256 -14.17 -24.17 3.87
CA LYS A 256 -13.17 -24.83 3.02
C LYS A 256 -11.82 -24.10 3.04
N GLY A 257 -11.83 -22.77 2.96
CA GLY A 257 -10.61 -21.95 3.06
C GLY A 257 -9.95 -22.02 4.44
N LEU A 258 -10.74 -22.05 5.52
CA LEU A 258 -10.24 -22.29 6.87
C LEU A 258 -9.53 -23.64 6.98
N ILE A 259 -10.17 -24.71 6.50
CA ILE A 259 -9.63 -26.06 6.52
C ILE A 259 -8.30 -26.14 5.76
N SER A 260 -8.25 -25.64 4.52
CA SER A 260 -7.01 -25.65 3.72
C SER A 260 -5.83 -25.06 4.48
N ARG A 261 -6.00 -23.89 5.09
CA ARG A 261 -4.93 -23.23 5.85
C ARG A 261 -4.52 -23.98 7.10
N LEU A 262 -5.49 -24.58 7.81
CA LEU A 262 -5.19 -25.37 9.00
C LEU A 262 -4.41 -26.64 8.62
N GLN A 263 -4.76 -27.28 7.52
CA GLN A 263 -4.00 -28.41 6.97
C GLN A 263 -2.58 -27.97 6.58
N ASP A 264 -2.43 -26.86 5.87
CA ASP A 264 -1.11 -26.33 5.47
C ASP A 264 -0.22 -26.01 6.68
N ARG A 265 -0.81 -25.46 7.75
CA ARG A 265 -0.06 -25.05 8.95
C ARG A 265 0.28 -26.21 9.88
N THR A 266 -0.60 -27.20 10.01
CA THR A 266 -0.49 -28.25 11.03
C THR A 266 -0.10 -29.61 10.48
N GLY A 267 -0.27 -29.85 9.18
CA GLY A 267 -0.08 -31.15 8.54
C GLY A 267 -1.18 -32.18 8.85
N ILE A 268 -2.18 -31.84 9.69
CA ILE A 268 -3.27 -32.74 10.05
C ILE A 268 -4.23 -32.89 8.87
N HIS A 269 -4.69 -34.12 8.60
CA HIS A 269 -5.68 -34.35 7.54
C HIS A 269 -7.08 -33.95 8.01
N ILE A 270 -7.73 -33.02 7.30
CA ILE A 270 -9.06 -32.52 7.65
C ILE A 270 -10.02 -32.74 6.46
N LEU A 271 -11.10 -33.47 6.68
CA LEU A 271 -12.03 -33.89 5.64
C LEU A 271 -13.37 -33.17 5.80
N LEU A 272 -13.75 -32.36 4.80
CA LEU A 272 -15.02 -31.62 4.77
C LEU A 272 -16.06 -32.36 3.93
N SER A 273 -17.18 -32.73 4.55
CA SER A 273 -18.36 -33.28 3.87
C SER A 273 -19.53 -32.30 3.97
N VAL A 274 -20.15 -31.96 2.85
CA VAL A 274 -21.31 -31.05 2.79
C VAL A 274 -22.51 -31.79 2.22
N HIS A 275 -23.63 -31.76 2.94
CA HIS A 275 -24.89 -32.40 2.57
C HIS A 275 -26.01 -31.36 2.47
N GLY A 276 -26.91 -31.52 1.49
CA GLY A 276 -27.98 -30.56 1.21
C GLY A 276 -27.56 -29.40 0.30
N GLU A 277 -28.52 -28.61 -0.14
CA GLU A 277 -28.27 -27.36 -0.88
C GLU A 277 -27.98 -26.21 0.09
N GLU A 278 -26.96 -25.41 -0.21
CA GLU A 278 -26.55 -24.29 0.63
C GLU A 278 -27.65 -23.21 0.66
N GLN A 279 -28.31 -23.08 1.80
CA GLN A 279 -29.32 -22.05 2.03
C GLN A 279 -28.67 -20.73 2.42
N LYS A 280 -29.30 -19.62 2.02
CA LYS A 280 -28.87 -18.27 2.40
C LYS A 280 -29.22 -18.01 3.86
N LEU A 281 -28.24 -18.17 4.73
CA LEU A 281 -28.32 -17.81 6.15
C LEU A 281 -28.16 -16.29 6.32
N ASP A 282 -28.72 -15.72 7.38
CA ASP A 282 -28.41 -14.34 7.74
C ASP A 282 -26.93 -14.21 8.16
N GLY A 283 -26.36 -13.00 8.02
CA GLY A 283 -24.93 -12.77 8.25
C GLY A 283 -24.48 -13.06 9.69
N THR A 284 -25.37 -12.87 10.66
CA THR A 284 -25.11 -13.15 12.08
C THR A 284 -25.02 -14.65 12.33
N THR A 285 -26.00 -15.43 11.85
CA THR A 285 -26.01 -16.90 11.96
C THR A 285 -24.82 -17.53 11.25
N SER A 286 -24.50 -17.06 10.04
CA SER A 286 -23.35 -17.52 9.26
C SER A 286 -22.03 -17.31 10.02
N THR A 287 -21.89 -16.14 10.66
CA THR A 287 -20.71 -15.80 11.47
C THR A 287 -20.61 -16.65 12.73
N CYS A 288 -21.71 -16.89 13.41
CA CYS A 288 -21.76 -17.75 14.59
C CYS A 288 -21.35 -19.19 14.26
N ILE A 289 -21.91 -19.78 13.21
CA ILE A 289 -21.57 -21.15 12.79
C ILE A 289 -20.09 -21.24 12.41
N PHE A 290 -19.58 -20.26 11.66
CA PHE A 290 -18.16 -20.22 11.32
C PHE A 290 -17.26 -20.18 12.55
N ARG A 291 -17.58 -19.34 13.55
CA ARG A 291 -16.81 -19.25 14.80
C ARG A 291 -16.84 -20.55 15.60
N ILE A 292 -17.99 -21.23 15.65
CA ILE A 292 -18.10 -22.55 16.30
C ILE A 292 -17.17 -23.55 15.61
N VAL A 293 -17.20 -23.62 14.27
CA VAL A 293 -16.34 -24.53 13.51
C VAL A 293 -14.86 -24.19 13.73
N GLN A 294 -14.51 -22.91 13.71
CA GLN A 294 -13.14 -22.44 13.92
C GLN A 294 -12.61 -22.84 15.30
N GLU A 295 -13.39 -22.60 16.34
CA GLU A 295 -12.97 -22.90 17.72
C GLU A 295 -12.93 -24.40 17.98
N ALA A 296 -13.89 -25.16 17.44
CA ALA A 296 -13.86 -26.62 17.51
C ALA A 296 -12.58 -27.20 16.85
N LEU A 297 -12.22 -26.71 15.66
CA LEU A 297 -10.99 -27.13 14.97
C LEU A 297 -9.74 -26.74 15.76
N ASN A 298 -9.68 -25.52 16.29
CA ASN A 298 -8.55 -25.08 17.12
C ASN A 298 -8.41 -25.92 18.38
N ASN A 299 -9.51 -26.28 19.04
CA ASN A 299 -9.49 -27.12 20.24
C ASN A 299 -8.98 -28.53 19.94
N VAL A 300 -9.42 -29.14 18.84
CA VAL A 300 -8.91 -30.45 18.41
C VAL A 300 -7.42 -30.38 18.11
N ILE A 301 -6.97 -29.35 17.38
CA ILE A 301 -5.55 -29.16 17.04
C ILE A 301 -4.68 -28.96 18.30
N LYS A 302 -5.14 -28.18 19.27
CA LYS A 302 -4.36 -27.86 20.48
C LYS A 302 -4.38 -28.98 21.52
N HIS A 303 -5.45 -29.76 21.59
CA HIS A 303 -5.70 -30.61 22.76
C HIS A 303 -5.94 -32.09 22.45
N ALA A 304 -6.29 -32.47 21.22
CA ALA A 304 -6.76 -33.83 20.95
C ALA A 304 -5.71 -34.79 20.37
N ASN A 305 -4.52 -34.30 19.95
CA ASN A 305 -3.50 -35.12 19.27
C ASN A 305 -4.05 -35.98 18.11
N ALA A 306 -5.07 -35.45 17.41
CA ALA A 306 -5.77 -36.17 16.36
C ALA A 306 -4.93 -36.24 15.06
N SER A 307 -4.89 -37.41 14.42
CA SER A 307 -4.28 -37.59 13.10
C SER A 307 -5.22 -37.27 11.94
N GLU A 308 -6.54 -37.27 12.20
CA GLU A 308 -7.59 -36.97 11.22
C GLU A 308 -8.75 -36.20 11.90
N ILE A 309 -9.30 -35.21 11.20
CA ILE A 309 -10.50 -34.45 11.64
C ILE A 309 -11.57 -34.52 10.56
N LYS A 310 -12.82 -34.81 10.93
CA LYS A 310 -13.97 -34.83 10.01
C LYS A 310 -14.93 -33.70 10.34
N VAL A 311 -15.17 -32.82 9.36
CA VAL A 311 -16.15 -31.73 9.46
C VAL A 311 -17.33 -32.07 8.56
N ARG A 312 -18.52 -32.20 9.15
CA ARG A 312 -19.77 -32.41 8.40
C ARG A 312 -20.63 -31.17 8.51
N LEU A 313 -21.02 -30.61 7.37
CA LEU A 313 -21.98 -29.51 7.26
C LEU A 313 -23.24 -30.04 6.56
N GLU A 314 -24.39 -29.93 7.21
CA GLU A 314 -25.67 -30.45 6.69
C GLU A 314 -26.71 -29.35 6.67
N PHE A 315 -27.26 -29.08 5.48
CA PHE A 315 -28.37 -28.16 5.26
C PHE A 315 -29.66 -28.99 5.23
N ALA A 316 -30.41 -28.96 6.33
CA ALA A 316 -31.72 -29.60 6.43
C ALA A 316 -32.81 -28.70 5.83
N PRO A 317 -33.86 -29.28 5.21
CA PRO A 317 -34.95 -28.55 4.58
C PRO A 317 -35.84 -27.76 5.54
#